data_AF-A0A2P6QXS9-F1
#
_entry.id   AF-A0A2P6QXS9-F1
#
_cell.length_a   1.000
_cell.length_b   1.000
_cell.length_c   1.000
_cell.angle_alpha   90.00
_cell.angle_beta   90.00
_cell.angle_gamma   90.00
#
_symmetry.space_group_name_H-M   'P 1'
#
loop_
_entity.id
_entity.type
_entity.pdbx_description
1 polymer ?
#
loop_
_entity_poly.entity_id
_entity_poly.type
_entity_poly.pdbx_seq_one_letter_code
_entity_poly.pdbx_strand_id
1 'polypeptide(L)'
;MFLDPLAAKSVFDSSLNITLIPLGIQQRVSYFPKILKRLRSTKKTTPEALFARRLLSRLYRLQQLHHSYHHMGTFLGKLLGAVLLDGDI
;
A
#
# COMPACT_ATOMS: atom_id res chain seq x y z
N MET A 1 13.54 -1.60 8.59
CA MET A 1 13.55 -2.13 9.97
C MET A 1 13.90 -3.61 9.99
N PHE A 2 13.09 -4.54 9.48
CA PHE A 2 13.46 -5.97 9.52
C PHE A 2 14.47 -6.38 8.43
N LEU A 3 14.22 -5.97 7.17
CA LEU A 3 15.08 -6.34 6.03
C LEU A 3 16.48 -5.70 6.10
N ASP A 4 16.53 -4.47 6.59
CA ASP A 4 17.76 -3.77 6.93
C ASP A 4 17.49 -2.88 8.17
N PRO A 5 17.95 -3.30 9.35
CA PRO A 5 17.83 -2.53 10.58
C PRO A 5 18.79 -1.34 10.65
N LEU A 6 20.01 -1.49 10.12
CA LEU A 6 21.05 -0.47 10.21
C LEU A 6 20.73 0.72 9.31
N ALA A 7 20.31 0.47 8.07
CA ALA A 7 19.85 1.55 7.19
C ALA A 7 18.63 2.27 7.76
N ALA A 8 17.69 1.53 8.35
CA ALA A 8 16.52 2.14 8.98
C ALA A 8 16.92 3.06 10.14
N LYS A 9 17.85 2.63 11.00
CA LYS A 9 18.38 3.45 12.10
C LYS A 9 19.05 4.72 11.57
N SER A 10 19.91 4.60 10.56
CA SER A 10 20.57 5.76 9.94
C SER A 10 19.58 6.78 9.37
N VAL A 11 18.44 6.32 8.83
CA VAL A 11 17.36 7.22 8.38
C VAL A 11 16.73 7.94 9.58
N PHE A 12 16.33 7.21 10.63
CA PHE A 12 15.71 7.83 11.81
C PHE A 12 16.63 8.78 12.58
N ASP A 13 17.93 8.49 12.61
CA ASP A 13 18.94 9.33 13.27
C ASP A 13 19.36 10.52 12.40
N SER A 14 18.90 10.61 11.16
CA SER A 14 19.21 11.74 10.29
C SER A 14 18.48 13.02 10.74
N SER A 15 18.99 14.19 10.35
CA SER A 15 18.36 15.48 10.63
C SER A 15 17.16 15.78 9.73
N LEU A 16 16.65 14.79 8.98
CA LEU A 16 15.54 14.95 8.05
C LEU A 16 14.20 14.84 8.79
N ASN A 17 13.21 15.61 8.35
CA ASN A 17 11.85 15.48 8.86
C ASN A 17 11.19 14.23 8.26
N ILE A 18 10.98 13.20 9.09
CA ILE A 18 10.51 11.88 8.64
C ILE A 18 9.14 11.60 9.21
N THR A 19 8.18 11.33 8.32
CA THR A 19 6.84 10.85 8.71
C THR A 19 6.82 9.33 8.71
N LEU A 20 6.86 8.72 9.90
CA LEU A 20 6.68 7.28 10.05
C LEU A 20 5.19 6.93 9.93
N ILE A 21 4.83 6.11 8.95
CA ILE A 21 3.49 5.53 8.83
C ILE A 21 3.49 4.18 9.57
N PRO A 22 2.88 4.06 10.76
CA PRO A 22 2.92 2.83 11.54
C PRO A 22 2.00 1.74 10.97
N LEU A 23 2.33 0.49 11.27
CA LEU A 23 1.61 -0.70 10.78
C LEU A 23 0.12 -0.69 11.14
N GLY A 24 -0.22 -0.19 12.33
CA GLY A 24 -1.60 -0.14 12.82
C GLY A 24 -2.50 0.75 11.96
N ILE A 25 -1.97 1.83 11.37
CA ILE A 25 -2.71 2.68 10.44
C ILE A 25 -2.84 1.99 9.08
N GLN A 26 -1.76 1.37 8.58
CA GLN A 26 -1.74 0.67 7.30
C GLN A 26 -2.77 -0.47 7.24
N GLN A 27 -2.95 -1.22 8.33
CA GLN A 27 -3.93 -2.30 8.40
C GLN A 27 -5.39 -1.80 8.36
N ARG A 28 -5.66 -0.57 8.82
CA ARG A 28 -7.02 0.01 8.83
C ARG A 28 -7.50 0.45 7.45
N VAL A 29 -6.58 0.83 6.56
CA VAL A 29 -6.89 1.31 5.19
C VAL A 29 -6.91 0.19 4.14
N SER A 30 -6.45 -1.01 4.47
CA SER A 30 -6.30 -2.09 3.51
C SER A 30 -7.58 -2.88 3.25
N TYR A 31 -8.33 -2.51 2.20
CA TYR A 31 -9.49 -3.28 1.77
C TYR A 31 -9.60 -3.38 0.25
N PHE A 32 -8.99 -4.43 -0.31
CA PHE A 32 -8.94 -4.73 -1.75
C PHE A 32 -10.30 -4.61 -2.46
N PRO A 33 -11.42 -5.18 -1.96
CA PRO A 33 -12.68 -5.15 -2.69
C PRO A 33 -13.23 -3.72 -2.92
N LYS A 34 -13.11 -2.83 -1.92
CA LYS A 34 -13.60 -1.44 -2.01
C LYS A 34 -12.79 -0.64 -3.03
N ILE A 35 -11.48 -0.82 -3.06
CA ILE A 35 -10.59 -0.12 -4.00
C ILE A 35 -10.79 -0.63 -5.42
N LEU A 36 -10.86 -1.95 -5.61
CA LEU A 36 -11.13 -2.55 -6.91
C LEU A 36 -12.49 -2.12 -7.46
N LYS A 37 -13.51 -1.98 -6.60
CA LYS A 37 -14.82 -1.43 -6.98
C LYS A 37 -14.69 0.03 -7.44
N ARG A 38 -14.01 0.88 -6.69
CA ARG A 38 -13.77 2.29 -7.07
C ARG A 38 -13.05 2.41 -8.42
N LEU A 39 -11.97 1.65 -8.61
CA LEU A 39 -11.19 1.64 -9.87
C LEU A 39 -11.98 1.12 -11.09
N ARG A 40 -13.07 0.35 -10.88
CA ARG A 40 -13.98 -0.07 -11.95
C ARG A 40 -15.03 0.97 -12.29
N SER A 41 -15.42 1.80 -11.32
CA SER A 41 -16.50 2.79 -11.47
C SER A 41 -16.03 4.12 -12.06
N THR A 42 -14.73 4.30 -12.29
CA THR A 42 -14.17 5.54 -12.84
C THR A 42 -14.57 5.71 -14.31
N LYS A 43 -15.34 6.77 -14.62
CA LYS A 43 -15.89 7.05 -15.97
C LYS A 43 -14.83 7.23 -17.07
N LYS A 44 -13.61 7.63 -16.70
CA LYS A 44 -12.44 7.71 -17.59
C LYS A 44 -11.35 6.80 -17.01
N THR A 45 -11.07 5.68 -17.67
CA THR A 45 -10.01 4.77 -17.25
C THR A 45 -8.69 5.27 -17.84
N THR A 46 -7.82 5.81 -17.00
CA THR A 46 -6.44 6.14 -17.41
C THR A 46 -5.59 4.86 -17.48
N PRO A 47 -4.47 4.86 -18.21
CA PRO A 47 -3.53 3.73 -18.24
C PRO A 47 -3.03 3.32 -16.83
N GLU A 48 -2.76 4.29 -15.96
CA GLU A 48 -2.32 4.10 -14.57
C GLU A 48 -3.43 3.44 -13.75
N ALA A 49 -4.68 3.89 -13.90
CA ALA A 49 -5.83 3.28 -13.23
C ALA A 49 -6.06 1.83 -13.68
N LEU A 50 -5.87 1.54 -14.98
CA LEU A 50 -5.95 0.19 -15.52
C LEU A 50 -4.83 -0.71 -14.97
N PHE A 51 -3.60 -0.19 -14.93
CA PHE A 51 -2.45 -0.89 -14.36
C PHE A 51 -2.67 -1.19 -12.87
N ALA A 52 -3.03 -0.19 -12.08
CA ALA A 52 -3.33 -0.34 -10.66
C ALA A 52 -4.44 -1.39 -10.43
N ARG A 53 -5.51 -1.35 -11.23
CA ARG A 53 -6.60 -2.34 -11.13
C ARG A 53 -6.10 -3.76 -11.40
N ARG A 54 -5.28 -3.97 -12.43
CA ARG A 54 -4.72 -5.29 -12.78
C ARG A 54 -3.79 -5.81 -11.68
N LEU A 55 -2.88 -4.96 -11.20
CA LEU A 55 -1.94 -5.27 -10.13
C LEU A 55 -2.67 -5.66 -8.84
N LEU A 56 -3.60 -4.80 -8.39
CA LEU A 56 -4.37 -5.05 -7.16
C LEU A 56 -5.28 -6.27 -7.27
N SER A 57 -5.83 -6.56 -8.45
CA SER A 57 -6.62 -7.78 -8.67
C SER A 57 -5.76 -9.03 -8.56
N ARG A 58 -4.52 -8.99 -9.07
CA ARG A 58 -3.56 -10.10 -8.96
C ARG A 58 -3.15 -10.34 -7.51
N LEU A 59 -2.81 -9.28 -6.78
CA LEU A 59 -2.44 -9.36 -5.36
C LEU A 59 -3.60 -9.89 -4.51
N TYR A 60 -4.83 -9.42 -4.75
CA TYR A 60 -6.01 -9.92 -4.07
C TYR A 60 -6.22 -11.41 -4.33
N ARG A 61 -6.09 -11.85 -5.59
CA ARG A 61 -6.21 -13.28 -5.93
C ARG A 61 -5.12 -14.12 -5.26
N LEU A 62 -3.88 -13.64 -5.19
CA LEU A 62 -2.79 -14.34 -4.49
C LEU A 62 -3.08 -14.47 -2.99
N GLN A 63 -3.58 -13.41 -2.36
CA GLN A 63 -3.99 -13.42 -0.95
C GLN A 63 -5.07 -14.47 -0.67
N GLN A 64 -6.05 -14.63 -1.57
CA GLN A 64 -7.13 -15.61 -1.41
C GLN A 64 -6.66 -17.06 -1.62
N LEU A 65 -5.69 -17.28 -2.51
CA LEU A 65 -5.26 -18.63 -2.90
C LEU A 65 -4.14 -19.20 -2.04
N HIS A 66 -3.33 -18.35 -1.40
CA HIS A 66 -2.11 -18.77 -0.72
C HIS A 66 -1.97 -18.12 0.66
N HIS A 67 -1.81 -18.94 1.70
CA HIS A 67 -1.64 -18.47 3.08
C HIS A 67 -0.42 -17.56 3.25
N SER A 68 0.67 -17.81 2.51
CA SER A 68 1.88 -16.97 2.52
C SER A 68 1.61 -15.51 2.09
N TYR A 69 0.48 -15.26 1.43
CA TYR A 69 0.06 -13.93 0.98
C TYR A 69 -1.04 -13.32 1.86
N HIS A 70 -1.38 -13.93 3.00
CA HIS A 70 -2.41 -13.43 3.93
C HIS A 70 -2.16 -11.98 4.36
N HIS A 71 -0.88 -11.59 4.51
CA HIS A 71 -0.47 -10.24 4.89
C HIS A 71 -0.48 -9.20 3.76
N MET A 72 -0.95 -9.55 2.55
CA MET A 72 -1.00 -8.60 1.43
C MET A 72 -1.94 -7.41 1.68
N GLY A 73 -2.91 -7.54 2.58
CA GLY A 73 -3.67 -6.39 3.09
C GLY A 73 -2.74 -5.31 3.63
N THR A 74 -1.85 -5.67 4.55
CA THR A 74 -0.87 -4.75 5.15
C THR A 74 0.03 -4.06 4.11
N PHE A 75 0.45 -4.79 3.07
CA PHE A 75 1.24 -4.23 1.97
C PHE A 75 0.45 -3.19 1.17
N LEU A 76 -0.82 -3.47 0.87
CA LEU A 76 -1.71 -2.50 0.20
C LEU A 76 -1.89 -1.23 1.04
N GLY A 77 -2.04 -1.39 2.36
CA GLY A 77 -2.10 -0.27 3.29
C GLY A 77 -0.87 0.63 3.25
N LYS A 78 0.34 0.04 3.09
CA LYS A 78 1.60 0.79 2.89
C LYS A 78 1.58 1.61 1.61
N LEU A 79 1.22 0.97 0.49
CA LEU A 79 1.25 1.60 -0.83
C LEU A 79 0.25 2.77 -0.90
N LEU A 80 -0.96 2.57 -0.38
CA LEU A 80 -1.96 3.63 -0.32
C LEU A 80 -1.58 4.74 0.66
N GLY A 81 -1.06 4.38 1.84
CA GLY A 81 -0.58 5.38 2.81
C GLY A 81 0.49 6.28 2.19
N ALA A 82 1.45 5.70 1.46
CA ALA A 82 2.49 6.46 0.77
C ALA A 82 1.90 7.39 -0.30
N VAL A 83 0.98 6.91 -1.15
CA VAL A 83 0.41 7.70 -2.25
C VAL A 83 -0.56 8.78 -1.76
N LEU A 84 -1.33 8.50 -0.70
CA LEU A 84 -2.34 9.44 -0.19
C LEU A 84 -1.73 10.54 0.69
N LEU A 85 -0.70 10.20 1.49
CA LEU A 85 -0.04 11.17 2.38
C LEU A 85 0.91 12.11 1.62
N ASP A 86 1.29 11.77 0.38
CA ASP A 86 2.04 12.66 -0.51
C ASP A 86 1.14 13.72 -1.18
N GLY A 87 -0.19 13.59 -1.07
CA GLY A 87 -1.17 14.48 -1.70
C GLY A 87 -1.79 15.55 -0.79
N ASP A 88 -1.59 15.46 0.52
CA ASP A 88 -2.14 16.40 1.53
C ASP A 88 -1.01 16.99 2.41
N ILE A 89 0.02 17.56 1.76
CA ILE A 89 1.01 18.49 2.35
C ILE A 89 1.26 19.63 1.36
#